data_AF-A0A2Z5QW44-F1
#
_entry.id   AF-A0A2Z5QW44-F1
#
_cell.length_a   1.000
_cell.length_b   1.000
_cell.length_c   1.000
_cell.angle_alpha   90.00
_cell.angle_beta   90.00
_cell.angle_gamma   90.00
#
_symmetry.space_group_name_H-M   'P 1'
#
loop_
_entity.id
_entity.type
_entity.pdbx_description
1 polymer ?
#
loop_
_entity_poly.entity_id
_entity_poly.type
_entity_poly.pdbx_seq_one_letter_code
_entity_poly.pdbx_strand_id
1 'polypeptide(L)'
;MAGLYSSLAFMIASLQYLFATGDDQYFEQSDLSDEDKRDITKDSSAGDMYRAFREGQAWLGNPTFTAVLEEPQPTKRDDTYHWPVTFTSDLGEYIVALGKVQEFKEAERKHTYKGELTAKYSDGAWRLSDISSQSPGASASASPSSSI
;
A
#
# COMPACT_ATOMS: atom_id res chain seq x y z
N MET A 1 -15.68 -15.37 -3.72
CA MET A 1 -14.36 -15.48 -3.06
C MET A 1 -13.21 -15.59 -4.06
N ALA A 2 -13.25 -16.45 -5.10
CA ALA A 2 -12.10 -16.65 -6.00
C ALA A 2 -11.55 -15.35 -6.64
N GLY A 3 -12.42 -14.42 -7.05
CA GLY A 3 -11.99 -13.14 -7.63
C GLY A 3 -11.32 -12.18 -6.64
N LEU A 4 -11.71 -12.19 -5.37
CA LEU A 4 -11.19 -11.23 -4.37
C LEU A 4 -9.69 -11.46 -4.10
N TYR A 5 -9.30 -12.72 -3.91
CA TYR A 5 -7.89 -13.07 -3.68
C TYR A 5 -7.02 -12.67 -4.87
N SER A 6 -7.54 -12.82 -6.10
CA SER A 6 -6.85 -12.35 -7.30
C SER A 6 -6.72 -10.84 -7.34
N SER A 7 -7.78 -10.08 -7.03
CA SER A 7 -7.75 -8.62 -6.94
C SER A 7 -6.75 -8.12 -5.88
N LEU A 8 -6.76 -8.73 -4.70
CA LEU A 8 -5.84 -8.39 -3.61
C LEU A 8 -4.38 -8.73 -3.98
N ALA A 9 -4.13 -9.92 -4.50
CA ALA A 9 -2.79 -10.34 -4.90
C ALA A 9 -2.24 -9.46 -6.04
N PHE A 10 -3.09 -9.11 -7.02
CA PHE A 10 -2.71 -8.23 -8.11
C PHE A 10 -2.37 -6.82 -7.61
N MET A 11 -3.18 -6.26 -6.71
CA MET A 11 -2.89 -4.96 -6.10
C MET A 11 -1.56 -4.96 -5.33
N ILE A 12 -1.31 -5.97 -4.48
CA ILE A 12 -0.04 -6.10 -3.74
C ILE A 12 1.15 -6.25 -4.70
N ALA A 13 1.03 -7.08 -5.73
CA ALA A 13 2.08 -7.25 -6.74
C ALA A 13 2.34 -5.96 -7.52
N SER A 14 1.30 -5.19 -7.83
CA SER A 14 1.42 -3.91 -8.53
C SER A 14 2.14 -2.85 -7.69
N LEU A 15 1.88 -2.78 -6.38
CA LEU A 15 2.60 -1.91 -5.45
C LEU A 15 4.08 -2.30 -5.35
N GLN A 16 4.35 -3.59 -5.24
CA GLN A 16 5.72 -4.10 -5.19
C GLN A 16 6.49 -3.74 -6.47
N TYR A 17 5.87 -3.91 -7.64
CA TYR A 17 6.46 -3.55 -8.93
C TYR A 17 6.71 -2.04 -9.03
N LEU A 18 5.73 -1.21 -8.64
CA LEU A 18 5.88 0.24 -8.58
C LEU A 18 7.05 0.66 -7.70
N PHE A 19 7.18 0.14 -6.47
CA PHE A 19 8.26 0.54 -5.57
C PHE A 19 9.65 0.01 -5.98
N ALA A 20 9.69 -1.06 -6.78
CA ALA A 20 10.93 -1.62 -7.30
C ALA A 20 11.38 -0.94 -8.61
N THR A 21 10.45 -0.44 -9.43
CA THR A 21 10.75 0.01 -10.81
C THR A 21 10.38 1.46 -11.09
N GLY A 22 9.51 2.05 -10.27
CA GLY A 22 8.86 3.33 -10.53
C GLY A 22 7.64 3.25 -11.44
N ASP A 23 7.39 2.14 -12.12
CA ASP A 23 6.33 2.05 -13.12
C ASP A 23 4.98 1.70 -12.48
N ASP A 24 4.01 2.62 -12.59
CA ASP A 24 2.69 2.53 -11.97
C ASP A 24 1.61 1.92 -12.88
N GLN A 25 1.95 1.47 -14.10
CA GLN A 25 0.94 1.02 -15.07
C GLN A 25 0.02 -0.08 -14.52
N TYR A 26 0.56 -0.99 -13.70
CA TYR A 26 -0.21 -2.08 -13.11
C TYR A 26 -0.97 -1.64 -11.85
N PHE A 27 -0.44 -0.65 -11.13
CA PHE A 27 -1.13 -0.06 -9.99
C PHE A 27 -2.40 0.67 -10.45
N GLU A 28 -2.32 1.41 -11.56
CA GLU A 28 -3.47 2.04 -12.21
C GLU A 28 -4.50 1.02 -12.71
N GLN A 29 -4.07 -0.18 -13.12
CA GLN A 29 -4.96 -1.28 -13.52
C GLN A 29 -5.55 -2.05 -12.33
N SER A 30 -5.10 -1.81 -11.10
CA SER A 30 -5.60 -2.55 -9.93
C SER A 30 -7.07 -2.26 -9.63
N ASP A 31 -7.70 -3.19 -8.92
CA ASP A 31 -9.10 -3.10 -8.49
C ASP A 31 -9.33 -2.12 -7.32
N LEU A 32 -8.31 -1.34 -6.93
CA LEU A 32 -8.47 -0.24 -5.99
C LEU A 32 -9.49 0.78 -6.49
N SER A 33 -10.23 1.36 -5.56
CA SER A 33 -11.10 2.49 -5.81
C SER A 33 -10.29 3.68 -6.35
N ASP A 34 -10.91 4.48 -7.22
CA ASP A 34 -10.25 5.70 -7.71
C ASP A 34 -9.97 6.69 -6.57
N GLU A 35 -10.74 6.62 -5.47
CA GLU A 35 -10.49 7.41 -4.26
C GLU A 35 -9.20 6.99 -3.58
N ASP A 36 -8.99 5.69 -3.35
CA ASP A 36 -7.78 5.17 -2.73
C ASP A 36 -6.54 5.46 -3.60
N LYS A 37 -6.65 5.29 -4.92
CA LYS A 37 -5.58 5.65 -5.86
C LYS A 37 -5.25 7.13 -5.78
N ARG A 38 -6.27 7.99 -5.71
CA ARG A 38 -6.07 9.44 -5.50
C ARG A 38 -5.42 9.71 -4.15
N ASP A 39 -5.89 9.11 -3.08
CA ASP A 39 -5.36 9.32 -1.73
C ASP A 39 -3.87 9.02 -1.63
N ILE A 40 -3.43 7.92 -2.25
CA ILE A 40 -2.01 7.53 -2.32
C ILE A 40 -1.19 8.55 -3.12
N THR A 41 -1.80 9.20 -4.12
CA THR A 41 -1.14 10.11 -5.06
C THR A 41 -1.33 11.59 -4.75
N LYS A 42 -2.07 11.95 -3.69
CA LYS A 42 -2.28 13.33 -3.24
C LYS A 42 -0.99 13.97 -2.75
N ASP A 43 -0.87 15.29 -2.96
CA ASP A 43 0.22 16.13 -2.45
C ASP A 43 0.37 15.99 -0.92
N SER A 44 1.32 15.14 -0.54
CA SER A 44 1.62 14.70 0.82
C SER A 44 3.00 14.05 0.81
N SER A 45 3.60 13.79 1.98
CA SER A 45 4.87 13.05 2.04
C SER A 45 4.80 11.69 1.30
N ALA A 46 3.65 11.01 1.36
CA ALA A 46 3.42 9.77 0.62
C ALA A 46 3.31 10.00 -0.90
N GLY A 47 2.61 11.05 -1.32
CA GLY A 47 2.48 11.42 -2.74
C GLY A 47 3.79 11.92 -3.36
N ASP A 48 4.59 12.69 -2.62
CA ASP A 48 5.93 13.12 -3.03
C ASP A 48 6.85 11.91 -3.24
N MET A 49 6.79 10.96 -2.31
CA MET A 49 7.55 9.72 -2.44
C MET A 49 7.05 8.87 -3.61
N TYR A 50 5.74 8.72 -3.79
CA TYR A 50 5.13 8.06 -4.95
C TYR A 50 5.62 8.68 -6.26
N ARG A 51 5.63 10.01 -6.34
CA ARG A 51 6.14 10.75 -7.49
C ARG A 51 7.63 10.49 -7.73
N ALA A 52 8.44 10.47 -6.67
CA ALA A 52 9.87 10.15 -6.79
C ALA A 52 10.09 8.73 -7.35
N PHE A 53 9.30 7.75 -6.92
CA PHE A 53 9.31 6.42 -7.55
C PHE A 53 8.95 6.52 -9.04
N ARG A 54 7.83 7.16 -9.38
CA ARG A 54 7.36 7.29 -10.77
C ARG A 54 8.33 7.97 -11.72
N GLU A 55 9.01 8.99 -11.24
CA GLU A 55 10.01 9.71 -12.03
C GLU A 55 11.35 8.98 -12.10
N GLY A 56 11.45 7.76 -11.54
CA GLY A 56 12.68 6.97 -11.49
C GLY A 56 13.75 7.59 -10.57
N GLN A 57 13.35 8.52 -9.71
CA GLN A 57 14.22 9.21 -8.76
C GLN A 57 14.37 8.43 -7.45
N ALA A 58 13.50 7.45 -7.20
CA ALA A 58 13.59 6.53 -6.08
C ALA A 58 13.30 5.07 -6.46
N TRP A 59 13.95 4.13 -5.79
CA TRP A 59 13.61 2.70 -5.84
C TRP A 59 14.08 1.97 -4.58
N LEU A 60 13.35 0.93 -4.20
CA LEU A 60 13.68 0.07 -3.07
C LEU A 60 14.53 -1.13 -3.51
N GLY A 61 15.48 -1.52 -2.65
CA GLY A 61 16.35 -2.67 -2.85
C GLY A 61 15.63 -3.99 -2.57
N ASN A 62 14.79 -4.44 -3.50
CA ASN A 62 14.00 -5.68 -3.44
C ASN A 62 12.92 -5.68 -2.34
N PRO A 63 11.91 -4.79 -2.45
CA PRO A 63 10.83 -4.75 -1.48
C PRO A 63 9.91 -5.97 -1.60
N THR A 64 9.29 -6.37 -0.50
CA THR A 64 8.26 -7.42 -0.45
C THR A 64 7.04 -6.91 0.29
N PHE A 65 5.86 -7.12 -0.27
CA PHE A 65 4.59 -6.78 0.37
C PHE A 65 3.69 -8.02 0.41
N THR A 66 3.00 -8.24 1.53
CA THR A 66 2.00 -9.31 1.63
C THR A 66 0.77 -8.84 2.40
N ALA A 67 -0.35 -9.49 2.15
CA ALA A 67 -1.61 -9.28 2.85
C ALA A 67 -2.24 -10.64 3.18
N VAL A 68 -2.67 -10.82 4.43
CA VAL A 68 -3.31 -12.04 4.92
C VAL A 68 -4.67 -11.68 5.50
N LEU A 69 -5.73 -12.22 4.92
CA LEU A 69 -7.07 -12.15 5.51
C LEU A 69 -7.09 -13.04 6.76
N GLU A 70 -7.41 -12.47 7.92
CA GLU A 70 -7.39 -13.22 9.18
C GLU A 70 -8.59 -14.15 9.32
N GLU A 71 -9.67 -13.85 8.60
CA GLU A 71 -10.90 -14.64 8.58
C GLU A 71 -11.21 -15.16 7.18
N PRO A 72 -11.71 -16.40 7.05
CA PRO A 72 -12.05 -16.97 5.74
C PRO A 72 -13.31 -16.36 5.12
N GLN A 73 -14.20 -15.78 5.94
CA GLN A 73 -15.46 -15.17 5.50
C GLN A 73 -15.51 -13.70 5.92
N PRO A 74 -16.08 -12.81 5.09
CA PRO A 74 -16.25 -11.42 5.45
C PRO A 74 -17.37 -11.24 6.47
N THR A 75 -17.28 -10.14 7.21
CA THR A 75 -18.46 -9.48 7.76
C THR A 75 -19.11 -8.63 6.68
N LYS A 76 -20.37 -8.92 6.33
CA LYS A 76 -21.14 -8.09 5.39
C LYS A 76 -21.82 -6.94 6.14
N ARG A 77 -21.63 -5.71 5.66
CA ARG A 77 -22.32 -4.50 6.14
C ARG A 77 -22.95 -3.84 4.91
N ASP A 78 -24.27 -3.74 4.87
CA ASP A 78 -25.01 -3.24 3.69
C ASP A 78 -24.60 -3.93 2.37
N ASP A 79 -23.99 -3.21 1.44
CA ASP A 79 -23.50 -3.70 0.14
C ASP A 79 -21.98 -3.91 0.09
N THR A 80 -21.28 -3.78 1.22
CA THR A 80 -19.84 -3.98 1.36
C THR A 80 -19.48 -5.20 2.21
N TYR A 81 -18.28 -5.70 1.97
CA TYR A 81 -17.70 -6.87 2.62
C TYR A 81 -16.40 -6.46 3.30
N HIS A 82 -16.23 -6.88 4.55
CA HIS A 82 -15.13 -6.47 5.40
C HIS A 82 -14.38 -7.69 5.93
N TRP A 83 -13.06 -7.68 5.81
CA TRP A 83 -12.18 -8.70 6.39
C TRP A 83 -11.15 -8.04 7.29
N PRO A 84 -10.92 -8.55 8.50
CA PRO A 84 -9.69 -8.24 9.22
C PRO A 84 -8.50 -8.71 8.38
N VAL A 85 -7.49 -7.85 8.22
CA VAL A 85 -6.32 -8.11 7.37
C VAL A 85 -5.04 -7.74 8.11
N THR A 86 -4.03 -8.61 8.01
CA THR A 86 -2.65 -8.29 8.37
C THR A 86 -1.87 -7.99 7.10
N PHE A 87 -1.38 -6.75 6.99
CA PHE A 87 -0.41 -6.35 5.98
C PHE A 87 1.00 -6.46 6.56
N THR A 88 1.92 -7.00 5.78
CA THR A 88 3.35 -6.94 6.11
C THR A 88 4.14 -6.39 4.95
N SER A 89 5.14 -5.58 5.25
CA SER A 89 6.09 -5.07 4.28
C SER A 89 7.51 -5.27 4.77
N ASP A 90 8.38 -5.51 3.80
CA ASP A 90 9.83 -5.40 3.92
C ASP A 90 10.28 -4.46 2.82
N LEU A 91 10.76 -3.27 3.17
CA LEU A 91 11.17 -2.25 2.21
C LEU A 91 12.48 -2.62 1.49
N GLY A 92 13.14 -3.72 1.87
CA GLY A 92 14.46 -4.07 1.36
C GLY A 92 15.58 -3.43 2.18
N GLU A 93 16.83 -3.78 1.86
CA GLU A 93 18.00 -3.36 2.67
C GLU A 93 18.39 -1.90 2.45
N TYR A 94 17.90 -1.27 1.37
CA TYR A 94 18.20 0.12 1.05
C TYR A 94 17.09 0.77 0.23
N ILE A 95 17.08 2.10 0.25
CA ILE A 95 16.40 2.95 -0.74
C ILE A 95 17.46 3.75 -1.48
N VAL A 96 17.32 3.88 -2.79
CA VAL A 96 17.98 4.95 -3.53
C VAL A 96 16.98 6.07 -3.72
N ALA A 97 17.35 7.30 -3.39
CA ALA A 97 16.52 8.48 -3.61
C ALA A 97 17.40 9.67 -3.98
N LEU A 98 17.07 10.36 -5.08
CA LEU A 98 17.78 11.56 -5.55
C LEU A 98 19.31 11.33 -5.67
N GLY A 99 19.70 10.14 -6.16
CA GLY A 99 21.09 9.74 -6.35
C GLY A 99 21.86 9.37 -5.08
N LYS A 100 21.18 9.26 -3.93
CA LYS A 100 21.77 8.83 -2.66
C LYS A 100 21.23 7.47 -2.25
N VAL A 101 22.09 6.64 -1.70
CA VAL A 101 21.72 5.36 -1.09
C VAL A 101 21.56 5.56 0.41
N GLN A 102 20.45 5.13 0.96
CA GLN A 102 20.21 5.02 2.40
C GLN A 102 19.94 3.56 2.73
N GLU A 103 20.78 2.97 3.58
CA GLU A 103 20.57 1.61 4.09
C GLU A 103 19.54 1.62 5.23
N PHE A 104 18.74 0.56 5.31
CA PHE A 104 17.77 0.36 6.38
C PHE A 104 18.25 -0.73 7.34
N LYS A 105 18.11 -0.46 8.64
CA LYS A 105 18.16 -1.52 9.65
C LYS A 105 16.89 -2.36 9.57
N GLU A 106 16.94 -3.58 10.10
CA GLU A 106 15.80 -4.50 10.07
C GLU A 106 14.52 -3.89 10.67
N ALA A 107 14.64 -3.15 11.78
CA ALA A 107 13.51 -2.49 12.44
C ALA A 107 12.93 -1.30 11.63
N GLU A 108 13.70 -0.77 10.68
CA GLU A 108 13.30 0.37 9.83
C GLU A 108 12.65 -0.10 8.52
N ARG A 109 12.99 -1.31 8.04
CA ARG A 109 12.45 -1.86 6.78
C ARG A 109 11.26 -2.78 6.95
N LYS A 110 11.09 -3.44 8.11
CA LYS A 110 10.02 -4.40 8.34
C LYS A 110 8.87 -3.78 9.12
N HIS A 111 7.69 -3.81 8.54
CA HIS A 111 6.46 -3.34 9.18
C HIS A 111 5.36 -4.38 9.12
N THR A 112 4.59 -4.45 10.19
CA THR A 112 3.36 -5.24 10.27
C THR A 112 2.25 -4.32 10.73
N TYR A 113 1.16 -4.30 9.98
CA TYR A 113 -0.02 -3.49 10.28
C TYR A 113 -1.27 -4.36 10.22
N LYS A 114 -2.16 -4.19 11.20
CA LYS A 114 -3.48 -4.82 11.22
C LYS A 114 -4.54 -3.79 10.88
N GLY A 115 -5.45 -4.14 9.99
CA GLY A 115 -6.58 -3.30 9.63
C GLY A 115 -7.76 -4.09 9.10
N GLU A 116 -8.58 -3.48 8.26
CA GLU A 116 -9.80 -4.03 7.69
C GLU A 116 -9.83 -3.80 6.17
N LEU A 117 -9.77 -4.87 5.37
CA LEU A 117 -10.00 -4.78 3.93
C LEU A 117 -11.49 -4.58 3.67
N THR A 118 -11.87 -3.45 3.08
CA THR A 118 -13.21 -3.25 2.51
C THR A 118 -13.21 -3.64 1.04
N ALA A 119 -14.24 -4.38 0.62
CA ALA A 119 -14.47 -4.66 -0.78
C ALA A 119 -15.95 -4.67 -1.14
N LYS A 120 -16.25 -4.30 -2.38
CA LYS A 120 -17.59 -4.38 -2.99
C LYS A 120 -17.54 -5.24 -4.23
N TYR A 121 -18.58 -6.04 -4.46
CA TYR A 121 -18.74 -6.80 -5.69
C TYR A 121 -19.80 -6.15 -6.56
N SER A 122 -19.41 -5.67 -7.75
CA SER A 122 -20.29 -5.02 -8.71
C SER A 122 -19.83 -5.29 -10.13
N ASP A 123 -20.78 -5.39 -11.08
CA ASP A 123 -20.50 -5.57 -12.52
C ASP A 123 -19.56 -6.75 -12.84
N GLY A 124 -19.65 -7.82 -12.04
CA GLY A 124 -18.85 -9.03 -12.22
C GLY A 124 -17.45 -8.98 -11.61
N ALA A 125 -17.02 -7.85 -11.03
CA ALA A 125 -15.69 -7.63 -10.48
C ALA A 125 -15.70 -7.22 -9.01
N TRP A 126 -14.60 -7.47 -8.31
CA TRP A 126 -14.37 -6.94 -6.97
C TRP A 126 -13.71 -5.57 -7.08
N ARG A 127 -14.10 -4.65 -6.20
CA ARG A 127 -13.44 -3.36 -5.99
C ARG A 127 -12.98 -3.27 -4.56
N LEU A 128 -11.71 -2.92 -4.37
CA LEU A 128 -11.08 -2.79 -3.06
C LEU A 128 -11.08 -1.32 -2.64
N SER A 129 -11.34 -1.04 -1.39
CA SER A 129 -11.38 0.34 -0.86
C SER A 129 -10.86 0.42 0.58
N ASP A 130 -10.72 1.66 1.07
CA ASP A 130 -10.29 2.03 2.41
C ASP A 130 -8.85 1.62 2.76
N ILE A 131 -8.02 1.28 1.77
CA ILE A 131 -6.63 0.83 2.00
C ILE A 131 -5.69 1.99 2.33
N SER A 132 -6.00 3.19 1.83
CA SER A 132 -5.23 4.42 2.11
C SER A 132 -5.31 4.85 3.58
N SER A 133 -6.49 4.73 4.20
CA SER A 133 -6.74 5.05 5.61
C SER A 133 -5.94 4.19 6.61
N GLN A 134 -5.34 3.12 6.09
CA GLN A 134 -4.63 2.08 6.83
C GLN A 134 -3.12 2.09 6.57
N SER A 135 -2.63 2.98 5.71
CA SER A 135 -1.22 3.03 5.31
C SER A 135 -0.32 3.67 6.40
N PRO A 136 0.89 3.13 6.66
CA PRO A 136 1.81 3.63 7.71
C PRO A 136 2.25 5.10 7.57
N GLY A 137 2.00 5.74 6.43
CA GLY A 137 2.38 7.13 6.15
C GLY A 137 1.41 8.19 6.68
N ALA A 138 0.15 7.85 7.01
CA ALA A 138 -0.83 8.82 7.50
C ALA A 138 -0.61 9.22 8.97
N SER A 139 0.21 8.48 9.72
CA SER A 139 0.52 8.75 11.14
C SER A 139 1.93 9.31 11.38
N ALA A 140 2.67 9.71 10.35
CA ALA A 140 3.96 10.41 10.53
C ALA A 140 3.80 11.90 10.89
N SER A 141 2.61 12.38 11.25
CA SER A 141 2.38 13.70 11.85
C SER A 141 2.42 13.65 13.38
N ALA A 142 3.42 12.99 13.96
CA ALA A 142 3.81 13.28 15.34
C ALA A 142 4.91 14.36 15.27
N SER A 143 4.49 15.63 15.31
CA SER A 143 5.39 16.76 15.49
C SER A 143 6.35 16.49 16.66
N PRO A 144 7.68 16.70 16.53
CA PRO A 144 8.51 16.83 17.70
C PRO A 144 8.07 18.10 18.42
N SER A 145 7.42 17.93 19.56
CA SER A 145 7.19 19.03 20.49
C SER A 145 8.56 19.46 21.02
N SER A 146 9.15 20.48 20.39
CA SER A 146 10.30 21.17 20.94
C SER A 146 9.83 21.98 22.14
N SER A 147 10.05 21.46 23.35
CA SER A 147 10.01 22.27 24.56
C SER A 147 11.29 23.12 24.62
N ILE A 148 11.12 24.43 24.51
CA ILE A 148 11.99 25.45 25.12
C ILE A 148 11.14 26.19 26.15
#